data_AF-A0A8T3ZI75-F1
#
_entry.id   AF-A0A8T3ZI75-F1
#
_cell.length_a   1.000
_cell.length_b   1.000
_cell.length_c   1.000
_cell.angle_alpha   90.00
_cell.angle_beta   90.00
_cell.angle_gamma   90.00
#
_symmetry.space_group_name_H-M   'P 1'
#
loop_
_entity.id
_entity.type
_entity.pdbx_description
1 polymer ?
#
loop_
_entity_poly.entity_id
_entity_poly.type
_entity_poly.pdbx_seq_one_letter_code
_entity_poly.pdbx_strand_id
1 'polypeptide(L)'
;MILVWKRVCKKTQREFSEKWDEVYEHIDIFSSNRSKKAILPKELTEDIAYLMGFILADGYIKNDEKLLQRGEYPEYTIALYDNSREFLEQLNIFFKQIFNVTCNLHFAKDKKGSWYVLRCTSKPVHRFFTLVLGIKKGNKTGNIDTPDIIKKSSEDIQKSFVSGFFDGEMGVGITKKNPWLEMAQSSITKEPVPIIIWMKKKLEKWGIDLHGPSLMSNQNAWRLRTNSKTTISKYYSIISSRHPDKIKQFEEIERFYYDTNRS
;
A
#
# COMPACT_ATOMS: atom_id res chain seq x y z
N MET A 1 -19.39 5.44 21.44
CA MET A 1 -19.73 5.16 22.85
C MET A 1 -18.49 4.99 23.73
N ILE A 2 -17.55 4.07 23.45
CA ILE A 2 -16.42 3.80 24.37
C ILE A 2 -15.51 5.01 24.58
N LEU A 3 -15.21 5.79 23.53
CA LEU A 3 -14.46 7.05 23.67
C LEU A 3 -15.18 8.09 24.56
N VAL A 4 -16.53 8.12 24.48
CA VAL A 4 -17.35 8.99 25.33
C VAL A 4 -17.29 8.49 26.77
N TRP A 5 -17.42 7.19 27.00
CA TRP A 5 -17.26 6.56 28.32
C TRP A 5 -15.88 6.87 28.92
N LYS A 6 -14.80 6.73 28.16
CA LYS A 6 -13.45 7.11 28.60
C LYS A 6 -13.39 8.55 29.08
N ARG A 7 -13.92 9.47 28.27
CA ARG A 7 -13.84 10.92 28.51
C ARG A 7 -14.72 11.35 29.68
N VAL A 8 -15.98 10.92 29.71
CA VAL A 8 -16.97 11.32 30.72
C VAL A 8 -16.65 10.69 32.07
N CYS A 9 -16.27 9.42 32.10
CA CYS A 9 -15.95 8.69 33.32
C CYS A 9 -14.47 8.81 33.73
N LYS A 10 -13.69 9.68 33.06
CA LYS A 10 -12.26 9.93 33.33
C LYS A 10 -11.41 8.66 33.45
N LYS A 11 -11.66 7.68 32.56
CA LYS A 11 -10.98 6.39 32.59
C LYS A 11 -9.52 6.49 32.18
N THR A 12 -8.69 5.70 32.84
CA THR A 12 -7.27 5.54 32.49
C THR A 12 -7.12 4.89 31.11
N GLN A 13 -5.91 4.96 30.54
CA GLN A 13 -5.63 4.28 29.27
C GLN A 13 -5.77 2.76 29.41
N ARG A 14 -5.38 2.20 30.57
CA ARG A 14 -5.49 0.75 30.85
C ARG A 14 -6.94 0.30 30.88
N GLU A 15 -7.79 0.96 31.68
CA GLU A 15 -9.23 0.64 31.74
C GLU A 15 -9.91 0.79 30.37
N PHE A 16 -9.49 1.80 29.58
CA PHE A 16 -9.98 1.95 28.22
C PHE A 16 -9.60 0.78 27.33
N SER A 17 -8.35 0.34 27.36
CA SER A 17 -7.88 -0.82 26.59
C SER A 17 -8.60 -2.10 27.01
N GLU A 18 -8.72 -2.38 28.31
CA GLU A 18 -9.44 -3.56 28.82
C GLU A 18 -10.90 -3.55 28.36
N LYS A 19 -11.59 -2.41 28.45
CA LYS A 19 -12.99 -2.32 27.99
C LYS A 19 -13.13 -2.40 26.48
N TRP A 20 -12.16 -1.87 25.74
CA TRP A 20 -12.12 -2.00 24.30
C TRP A 20 -11.96 -3.46 23.89
N ASP A 21 -11.08 -4.19 24.58
CA ASP A 21 -10.83 -5.61 24.34
C ASP A 21 -12.09 -6.43 24.62
N GLU A 22 -12.72 -6.22 25.78
CA GLU A 22 -13.99 -6.84 26.13
C GLU A 22 -15.06 -6.56 25.06
N VAL A 23 -15.23 -5.32 24.61
CA VAL A 23 -16.24 -5.01 23.59
C VAL A 23 -15.87 -5.64 22.25
N TYR A 24 -14.60 -5.61 21.86
CA TYR A 24 -14.15 -6.14 20.59
C TYR A 24 -14.31 -7.66 20.51
N GLU A 25 -14.10 -8.39 21.61
CA GLU A 25 -14.36 -9.84 21.70
C GLU A 25 -15.82 -10.22 21.41
N HIS A 26 -16.76 -9.28 21.59
CA HIS A 26 -18.18 -9.47 21.31
C HIS A 26 -18.62 -8.85 19.97
N ILE A 27 -17.68 -8.34 19.15
CA ILE A 27 -17.99 -7.81 17.82
C ILE A 27 -17.60 -8.84 16.76
N ASP A 28 -18.59 -9.49 16.17
CA ASP A 28 -18.36 -10.40 15.05
C ASP A 28 -18.24 -9.66 13.71
N ILE A 29 -19.08 -8.63 13.50
CA ILE A 29 -19.28 -8.02 12.17
C ILE A 29 -19.56 -6.53 12.29
N PHE A 30 -18.88 -5.75 11.45
CA PHE A 30 -19.20 -4.35 11.17
C PHE A 30 -20.04 -4.25 9.90
N SER A 31 -21.14 -3.50 9.96
CA SER A 31 -21.98 -3.23 8.79
C SER A 31 -22.65 -1.87 8.88
N SER A 32 -23.18 -1.42 7.75
CA SER A 32 -24.11 -0.31 7.62
C SER A 32 -25.27 -0.71 6.72
N ASN A 33 -26.37 0.03 6.76
CA ASN A 33 -27.52 -0.19 5.89
C ASN A 33 -27.07 -0.33 4.43
N ARG A 34 -27.40 -1.47 3.81
CA ARG A 34 -27.09 -1.82 2.41
C ARG A 34 -25.59 -1.97 2.07
N SER A 35 -24.69 -2.00 3.06
CA SER A 35 -23.26 -2.29 2.82
C SER A 35 -22.92 -3.74 3.09
N LYS A 36 -21.84 -4.22 2.45
CA LYS A 36 -21.24 -5.51 2.77
C LYS A 36 -20.86 -5.58 4.25
N LYS A 37 -21.22 -6.69 4.89
CA LYS A 37 -20.73 -7.07 6.22
C LYS A 37 -19.21 -7.26 6.14
N ALA A 38 -18.48 -6.77 7.12
CA ALA A 38 -17.02 -6.86 7.16
C ALA A 38 -16.52 -7.16 8.57
N ILE A 39 -15.42 -7.88 8.65
CA ILE A 39 -14.59 -7.99 9.86
C ILE A 39 -13.57 -6.86 9.78
N LEU A 40 -13.30 -6.18 10.90
CA LEU A 40 -12.27 -5.14 10.94
C LEU A 40 -11.20 -5.55 11.94
N PRO A 41 -9.96 -5.86 11.50
CA PRO A 41 -8.90 -6.31 12.40
C PRO A 41 -8.61 -5.32 13.53
N LYS A 42 -8.33 -5.87 14.71
CA LYS A 42 -7.95 -5.10 15.91
C LYS A 42 -6.52 -4.56 15.80
N GLU A 43 -5.64 -5.34 15.18
CA GLU A 43 -4.21 -5.09 15.13
C GLU A 43 -3.75 -4.88 13.68
N LEU A 44 -2.66 -4.12 13.56
CA LEU A 44 -1.99 -3.92 12.29
C LEU A 44 -1.09 -5.12 12.01
N THR A 45 -1.46 -5.93 11.02
CA THR A 45 -0.70 -7.09 10.56
C THR A 45 0.13 -6.76 9.31
N GLU A 46 1.07 -7.64 8.95
CA GLU A 46 1.88 -7.48 7.74
C GLU A 46 1.02 -7.41 6.48
N ASP A 47 -0.05 -8.20 6.39
CA ASP A 47 -0.95 -8.20 5.21
C ASP A 47 -1.74 -6.90 5.09
N ILE A 48 -2.18 -6.34 6.22
CA ILE A 48 -2.83 -5.02 6.25
C ILE A 48 -1.83 -3.95 5.80
N ALA A 49 -0.60 -4.00 6.33
CA ALA A 49 0.45 -3.06 5.98
C ALA A 49 0.85 -3.14 4.50
N TYR A 50 0.93 -4.34 3.94
CA TYR A 50 1.12 -4.59 2.52
C TYR A 50 0.01 -3.94 1.69
N LEU A 51 -1.27 -4.20 2.03
CA LEU A 51 -2.39 -3.57 1.34
C LEU A 51 -2.36 -2.03 1.47
N MET A 52 -1.97 -1.49 2.63
CA MET A 52 -1.82 -0.05 2.81
C MET A 52 -0.77 0.54 1.87
N GLY A 53 0.39 -0.12 1.74
CA GLY A 53 1.45 0.25 0.82
C GLY A 53 0.95 0.27 -0.62
N PHE A 54 0.32 -0.83 -1.05
CA PHE A 54 -0.20 -0.96 -2.41
C PHE A 54 -1.30 0.06 -2.71
N ILE A 55 -2.24 0.27 -1.77
CA ILE A 55 -3.30 1.28 -1.91
C ILE A 55 -2.73 2.71 -2.02
N LEU A 56 -1.61 3.00 -1.36
CA LEU A 56 -0.97 4.31 -1.46
C LEU A 56 -0.24 4.51 -2.78
N ALA A 57 0.33 3.43 -3.32
CA ALA A 57 1.03 3.39 -4.59
C ALA A 57 0.05 3.49 -5.77
N ASP A 58 -0.71 2.43 -6.06
CA ASP A 58 -1.57 2.35 -7.25
C ASP A 58 -3.05 2.18 -6.91
N GLY A 59 -3.45 2.70 -5.73
CA GLY A 59 -4.82 2.63 -5.23
C GLY A 59 -5.52 3.99 -5.16
N TYR A 60 -6.82 3.97 -5.46
CA TYR A 60 -7.71 5.10 -5.34
C TYR A 60 -8.77 4.86 -4.26
N ILE A 61 -8.80 5.74 -3.25
CA ILE A 61 -9.89 5.77 -2.27
C ILE A 61 -10.83 6.91 -2.64
N LYS A 62 -12.10 6.58 -2.95
CA LYS A 62 -13.11 7.58 -3.30
C LYS A 62 -13.32 8.56 -2.15
N ASN A 63 -13.42 9.85 -2.48
CA ASN A 63 -13.74 10.90 -1.53
C ASN A 63 -15.26 11.07 -1.41
N ASP A 64 -15.84 10.41 -0.41
CA ASP A 64 -17.28 10.39 -0.13
C ASP A 64 -17.82 11.75 0.32
N GLU A 65 -17.03 12.53 1.07
CA GLU A 65 -17.40 13.87 1.54
C GLU A 65 -17.57 14.84 0.38
N LYS A 66 -16.67 14.77 -0.62
CA LYS A 66 -16.74 15.62 -1.82
C LYS A 66 -17.96 15.30 -2.69
N LEU A 67 -18.43 14.05 -2.71
CA LEU A 67 -19.67 13.67 -3.39
C LEU A 67 -20.87 14.28 -2.67
N LEU A 68 -20.91 14.17 -1.34
CA LEU A 68 -21.98 14.77 -0.53
C LEU A 68 -22.07 16.29 -0.72
N GLN A 69 -20.94 16.99 -0.77
CA GLN A 69 -20.89 18.43 -1.05
C GLN A 69 -21.46 18.80 -2.43
N ARG A 70 -21.46 17.87 -3.38
CA ARG A 70 -22.04 18.04 -4.72
C ARG A 70 -23.50 17.59 -4.80
N GLY A 71 -24.11 17.15 -3.70
CA GLY A 71 -25.45 16.58 -3.68
C GLY A 71 -25.53 15.15 -4.24
N GLU A 72 -24.39 14.47 -4.40
CA GLU A 72 -24.32 13.09 -4.90
C GLU A 72 -24.38 12.07 -3.75
N TYR A 73 -24.78 10.84 -4.06
CA TYR A 73 -24.79 9.75 -3.07
C TYR A 73 -23.35 9.35 -2.69
N PRO A 74 -23.03 9.18 -1.39
CA PRO A 74 -21.68 8.85 -0.97
C PRO A 74 -21.30 7.45 -1.43
N GLU A 75 -20.10 7.33 -2.01
CA GLU A 75 -19.56 6.08 -2.48
C GLU A 75 -18.31 5.70 -1.67
N TYR A 76 -18.35 4.53 -1.04
CA TYR A 76 -17.29 4.00 -0.17
C TYR A 76 -16.44 2.95 -0.90
N THR A 77 -15.82 3.36 -2.00
CA THR A 77 -15.04 2.47 -2.87
C THR A 77 -13.54 2.68 -2.69
N ILE A 78 -12.83 1.57 -2.54
CA ILE A 78 -11.39 1.46 -2.78
C ILE A 78 -11.21 0.76 -4.11
N ALA A 79 -10.47 1.38 -5.03
CA ALA A 79 -10.15 0.80 -6.34
C ALA A 79 -8.65 0.58 -6.44
N LEU A 80 -8.26 -0.59 -6.92
CA LEU A 80 -6.88 -0.97 -7.20
C LEU A 80 -6.73 -1.24 -8.69
N TYR A 81 -5.63 -0.81 -9.27
CA TYR A 81 -5.34 -0.90 -10.69
C TYR A 81 -4.09 -1.77 -10.90
N ASP A 82 -4.10 -2.60 -11.93
CA ASP A 82 -2.90 -3.33 -12.38
C ASP A 82 -3.13 -3.89 -13.80
N ASN A 83 -2.04 -4.22 -14.50
CA ASN A 83 -2.10 -4.95 -15.77
C ASN A 83 -2.19 -6.48 -15.55
N SER A 84 -1.79 -6.97 -14.38
CA SER A 84 -1.80 -8.37 -13.98
C SER A 84 -3.13 -8.73 -13.32
N ARG A 85 -3.99 -9.43 -14.07
CA ARG A 85 -5.27 -9.95 -13.53
C ARG A 85 -5.03 -10.89 -12.36
N GLU A 86 -4.05 -11.79 -12.49
CA GLU A 86 -3.69 -12.78 -11.48
C GLU A 86 -3.35 -12.09 -10.15
N PHE A 87 -2.56 -11.01 -10.20
CA PHE A 87 -2.21 -10.26 -9.01
C PHE A 87 -3.44 -9.61 -8.35
N LEU A 88 -4.34 -9.00 -9.11
CA LEU A 88 -5.58 -8.45 -8.54
C LEU A 88 -6.51 -9.52 -7.96
N GLU A 89 -6.50 -10.75 -8.50
CA GLU A 89 -7.20 -11.90 -7.90
C GLU A 89 -6.58 -12.28 -6.55
N GLN A 90 -5.25 -12.26 -6.42
CA GLN A 90 -4.56 -12.45 -5.13
C GLN A 90 -4.92 -11.36 -4.12
N LEU A 91 -4.95 -10.09 -4.53
CA LEU A 91 -5.39 -9.00 -3.65
C LEU A 91 -6.85 -9.17 -3.21
N ASN A 92 -7.72 -9.69 -4.08
CA ASN A 92 -9.10 -10.00 -3.72
C ASN A 92 -9.20 -11.08 -2.63
N ILE A 93 -8.32 -12.08 -2.68
CA ILE A 93 -8.19 -13.09 -1.62
C ILE A 93 -7.78 -12.43 -0.30
N PHE A 94 -6.83 -11.47 -0.31
CA PHE A 94 -6.45 -10.74 0.90
C PHE A 94 -7.62 -9.94 1.48
N PHE A 95 -8.40 -9.24 0.65
CA PHE A 95 -9.61 -8.57 1.14
C PHE A 95 -10.62 -9.54 1.76
N LYS A 96 -10.76 -10.74 1.19
CA LYS A 96 -11.63 -11.77 1.74
C LYS A 96 -11.10 -12.33 3.06
N GLN A 97 -9.80 -12.58 3.18
CA GLN A 97 -9.20 -13.12 4.40
C GLN A 97 -9.20 -12.10 5.55
N ILE A 98 -8.80 -10.86 5.27
CA ILE A 98 -8.63 -9.82 6.30
C ILE A 98 -9.98 -9.24 6.72
N PHE A 99 -10.86 -8.97 5.75
CA PHE A 99 -12.09 -8.20 6.00
C PHE A 99 -13.37 -9.00 5.78
N ASN A 100 -13.28 -10.26 5.34
CA ASN A 100 -14.44 -11.04 4.88
C ASN A 100 -15.22 -10.37 3.74
N VAL A 101 -14.55 -9.55 2.92
CA VAL A 101 -15.17 -8.81 1.81
C VAL A 101 -14.62 -9.30 0.48
N THR A 102 -15.51 -9.75 -0.41
CA THR A 102 -15.16 -10.01 -1.82
C THR A 102 -15.33 -8.74 -2.64
N CYS A 103 -14.32 -8.39 -3.42
CA CYS A 103 -14.31 -7.24 -4.30
C CYS A 103 -14.64 -7.64 -5.75
N ASN A 104 -15.06 -6.65 -6.55
CA ASN A 104 -15.47 -6.85 -7.93
C ASN A 104 -14.29 -6.56 -8.87
N LEU A 105 -13.80 -7.58 -9.55
CA LEU A 105 -12.76 -7.47 -10.57
C LEU A 105 -13.41 -7.26 -11.94
N HIS A 106 -12.92 -6.28 -12.70
CA HIS A 106 -13.35 -6.03 -14.08
C HIS A 106 -12.22 -5.46 -14.94
N PHE A 107 -12.36 -5.61 -16.24
CA PHE A 107 -11.46 -5.02 -17.23
C PHE A 107 -11.95 -3.62 -17.60
N ALA A 108 -11.05 -2.66 -17.67
CA ALA A 108 -11.31 -1.30 -18.11
C ALA A 108 -10.43 -0.97 -19.32
N LYS A 109 -10.99 -0.21 -20.27
CA LYS A 109 -10.26 0.28 -21.44
C LYS A 109 -10.73 1.69 -21.77
N ASP A 110 -9.78 2.59 -22.00
CA ASP A 110 -10.03 3.94 -22.49
C ASP A 110 -8.98 4.36 -23.54
N LYS A 111 -8.88 5.66 -23.82
CA LYS A 111 -7.89 6.20 -24.78
C LYS A 111 -6.44 6.10 -24.28
N LYS A 112 -6.21 5.96 -22.97
CA LYS A 112 -4.89 5.91 -22.33
C LYS A 112 -4.36 4.48 -22.20
N GLY A 113 -5.23 3.47 -22.32
CA GLY A 113 -4.83 2.09 -22.34
C GLY A 113 -5.93 1.13 -21.88
N SER A 114 -5.50 -0.05 -21.47
CA SER A 114 -6.36 -1.05 -20.86
C SER A 114 -5.69 -1.62 -19.63
N TRP A 115 -6.47 -1.87 -18.59
CA TRP A 115 -5.98 -2.38 -17.31
C TRP A 115 -7.11 -3.12 -16.60
N TYR A 116 -6.77 -3.91 -15.58
CA TYR A 116 -7.74 -4.51 -14.69
C TYR A 116 -7.97 -3.62 -13.48
N VAL A 117 -9.18 -3.68 -12.93
CA VAL A 117 -9.59 -2.89 -11.77
C VAL A 117 -10.28 -3.79 -10.75
N LEU A 118 -9.74 -3.84 -9.54
CA LEU A 118 -10.40 -4.44 -8.38
C LEU A 118 -11.12 -3.36 -7.58
N ARG A 119 -12.46 -3.41 -7.52
CA ARG A 119 -13.28 -2.46 -6.76
C ARG A 119 -13.86 -3.09 -5.50
N CYS A 120 -13.46 -2.55 -4.37
CA CYS A 120 -13.93 -2.91 -3.05
C CYS A 120 -14.89 -1.84 -2.52
N THR A 121 -16.19 -2.01 -2.76
CA THR A 121 -17.23 -1.12 -2.21
C THR A 121 -17.74 -1.67 -0.87
N SER A 122 -17.20 -1.14 0.22
CA SER A 122 -17.57 -1.51 1.59
C SER A 122 -17.31 -0.33 2.54
N LYS A 123 -18.39 0.20 3.13
CA LYS A 123 -18.30 1.34 4.05
C LYS A 123 -17.43 1.07 5.28
N PRO A 124 -17.56 -0.09 5.98
CA PRO A 124 -16.65 -0.41 7.07
C PRO A 124 -15.18 -0.43 6.66
N VAL A 125 -14.84 -1.11 5.56
CA VAL A 125 -13.44 -1.25 5.09
C VAL A 125 -12.88 0.10 4.63
N HIS A 126 -13.65 0.89 3.87
CA HIS A 126 -13.26 2.24 3.46
C HIS A 126 -12.96 3.13 4.67
N ARG A 127 -13.83 3.11 5.68
CA ARG A 127 -13.64 3.88 6.92
C ARG A 127 -12.46 3.37 7.73
N PHE A 128 -12.20 2.06 7.73
CA PHE A 128 -11.02 1.50 8.38
C PHE A 128 -9.74 2.07 7.77
N PHE A 129 -9.59 2.01 6.44
CA PHE A 129 -8.41 2.57 5.77
C PHE A 129 -8.26 4.08 5.96
N THR A 130 -9.36 4.84 5.96
CA THR A 130 -9.30 6.31 6.01
C THR A 130 -9.24 6.89 7.42
N LEU A 131 -10.04 6.35 8.35
CA LEU A 131 -10.18 6.90 9.70
C LEU A 131 -9.29 6.20 10.73
N VAL A 132 -9.00 4.91 10.55
CA VAL A 132 -8.17 4.13 11.48
C VAL A 132 -6.73 4.11 11.01
N LEU A 133 -6.51 3.75 9.73
CA LEU A 133 -5.17 3.63 9.16
C LEU A 133 -4.62 4.94 8.58
N GLY A 134 -5.46 5.99 8.48
CA GLY A 134 -5.04 7.33 8.10
C GLY A 134 -4.71 7.53 6.62
N ILE A 135 -5.21 6.67 5.71
CA ILE A 135 -4.99 6.85 4.27
C ILE A 135 -5.86 8.00 3.75
N LYS A 136 -5.22 8.98 3.08
CA LYS A 136 -5.91 10.11 2.46
C LYS A 136 -6.86 9.66 1.33
N LYS A 137 -8.02 10.31 1.25
CA LYS A 137 -9.03 10.12 0.18
C LYS A 137 -8.69 10.98 -1.05
N GLY A 138 -9.15 10.56 -2.23
CA GLY A 138 -9.06 11.35 -3.46
C GLY A 138 -7.69 11.31 -4.14
N ASN A 139 -7.35 12.39 -4.86
CA ASN A 139 -6.06 12.49 -5.55
C ASN A 139 -4.93 12.69 -4.52
N LYS A 140 -3.94 11.80 -4.55
CA LYS A 140 -2.80 11.78 -3.64
C LYS A 140 -1.51 12.28 -4.28
N THR A 141 -1.49 12.49 -5.60
CA THR A 141 -0.29 12.83 -6.37
C THR A 141 0.44 14.02 -5.76
N GLY A 142 1.75 13.89 -5.58
CA GLY A 142 2.63 14.98 -5.15
C GLY A 142 2.59 15.37 -3.68
N ASN A 143 1.79 14.70 -2.84
CA ASN A 143 1.78 14.92 -1.40
C ASN A 143 1.50 13.62 -0.61
N ILE A 144 2.12 12.53 -1.08
CA ILE A 144 2.06 11.22 -0.43
C ILE A 144 3.08 11.19 0.72
N ASP A 145 2.61 10.78 1.88
CA ASP A 145 3.43 10.54 3.07
C ASP A 145 3.12 9.14 3.62
N THR A 146 4.07 8.58 4.35
CA THR A 146 3.88 7.32 5.07
C THR A 146 2.99 7.55 6.30
N PRO A 147 1.92 6.76 6.49
CA PRO A 147 1.05 6.88 7.67
C PRO A 147 1.82 6.71 8.98
N ASP A 148 1.46 7.50 10.00
CA ASP A 148 2.13 7.47 11.31
C ASP A 148 2.06 6.10 11.99
N ILE A 149 0.97 5.35 11.76
CA ILE A 149 0.82 4.00 12.29
C ILE A 149 1.90 3.05 11.74
N ILE A 150 2.32 3.23 10.49
CA ILE A 150 3.44 2.49 9.88
C ILE A 150 4.78 3.01 10.40
N LYS A 151 4.95 4.33 10.53
CA LYS A 151 6.20 4.92 11.05
C LYS A 151 6.53 4.41 12.47
N LYS A 152 5.50 4.12 13.27
CA LYS A 152 5.59 3.69 14.68
C LYS A 152 5.50 2.17 14.87
N SER A 153 5.21 1.39 13.82
CA SER A 153 5.09 -0.07 13.92
C SER A 153 6.45 -0.78 13.98
N SER A 154 6.41 -2.10 14.16
CA SER A 154 7.60 -2.96 14.07
C SER A 154 8.25 -2.90 12.68
N GLU A 155 9.49 -3.37 12.59
CA GLU A 155 10.21 -3.40 11.31
C GLU A 155 9.54 -4.30 10.29
N ASP A 156 8.99 -5.44 10.67
CA ASP A 156 8.38 -6.37 9.72
C ASP A 156 7.10 -5.78 9.11
N ILE A 157 6.30 -5.06 9.91
CA ILE A 157 5.17 -4.28 9.41
C ILE A 157 5.65 -3.19 8.43
N GLN A 158 6.76 -2.51 8.72
CA GLN A 158 7.32 -1.50 7.82
C GLN A 158 7.85 -2.11 6.52
N LYS A 159 8.52 -3.25 6.58
CA LYS A 159 9.00 -3.98 5.40
C LYS A 159 7.82 -4.42 4.53
N SER A 160 6.77 -4.97 5.15
CA SER A 160 5.56 -5.39 4.43
C SER A 160 4.86 -4.20 3.76
N PHE A 161 4.78 -3.05 4.43
CA PHE A 161 4.31 -1.80 3.82
C PHE A 161 5.16 -1.36 2.62
N VAL A 162 6.50 -1.38 2.76
CA VAL A 162 7.41 -1.02 1.66
C VAL A 162 7.23 -1.99 0.50
N SER A 163 7.12 -3.30 0.75
CA SER A 163 6.86 -4.32 -0.26
C SER A 163 5.59 -4.01 -1.06
N GLY A 164 4.46 -3.74 -0.37
CA GLY A 164 3.21 -3.40 -1.05
C GLY A 164 3.28 -2.10 -1.85
N PHE A 165 3.96 -1.08 -1.33
CA PHE A 165 4.15 0.17 -2.07
C PHE A 165 5.01 -0.05 -3.32
N PHE A 166 6.09 -0.82 -3.19
CA PHE A 166 6.97 -1.17 -4.29
C PHE A 166 6.26 -2.00 -5.34
N ASP A 167 5.35 -2.89 -4.94
CA ASP A 167 4.54 -3.67 -5.88
C ASP A 167 3.57 -2.81 -6.70
N GLY A 168 3.21 -1.61 -6.26
CA GLY A 168 2.46 -0.64 -7.09
C GLY A 168 3.33 0.30 -7.93
N GLU A 169 4.45 0.80 -7.39
CA GLU A 169 5.16 1.96 -7.99
C GLU A 169 6.58 1.66 -8.50
N MET A 170 7.18 0.55 -8.10
CA MET A 170 8.54 0.21 -8.50
C MET A 170 8.58 -0.53 -9.84
N GLY A 171 9.58 -0.22 -10.66
CA GLY A 171 10.03 -1.05 -11.77
C GLY A 171 11.28 -1.85 -11.41
N VAL A 172 11.33 -3.09 -11.88
CA VAL A 172 12.51 -3.94 -11.83
C VAL A 172 12.70 -4.63 -13.18
N GLY A 173 13.94 -4.85 -13.59
CA GLY A 173 14.21 -5.59 -14.83
C GLY A 173 15.67 -5.53 -15.27
N ILE A 174 15.91 -5.95 -16.51
CA ILE A 174 17.25 -5.98 -17.11
C ILE A 174 17.22 -5.14 -18.40
N THR A 175 18.12 -4.17 -18.52
CA THR A 175 18.30 -3.37 -19.76
C THR A 175 19.61 -3.74 -20.44
N LYS A 176 19.55 -4.30 -21.66
CA LYS A 176 20.68 -4.67 -22.56
C LYS A 176 21.80 -5.56 -21.99
N LYS A 177 21.98 -5.63 -20.67
CA LYS A 177 22.90 -6.46 -19.84
C LYS A 177 22.98 -6.03 -18.35
N ASN A 178 22.33 -4.93 -17.95
CA ASN A 178 22.39 -4.43 -16.56
C ASN A 178 21.02 -4.55 -15.88
N PRO A 179 20.95 -5.19 -14.70
CA PRO A 179 19.74 -5.14 -13.91
C PRO A 179 19.54 -3.74 -13.35
N TRP A 180 18.29 -3.40 -13.09
CA TRP A 180 17.92 -2.13 -12.50
C TRP A 180 16.71 -2.32 -11.60
N LEU A 181 16.64 -1.46 -10.58
CA LEU A 181 15.54 -1.33 -9.65
C LEU A 181 15.30 0.16 -9.49
N GLU A 182 14.09 0.62 -9.77
CA GLU A 182 13.75 2.04 -9.72
C GLU A 182 12.34 2.22 -9.16
N MET A 183 12.19 3.13 -8.20
CA MET A 183 10.88 3.67 -7.83
C MET A 183 10.87 5.16 -8.13
N ALA A 184 9.74 5.68 -8.59
CA ALA A 184 9.56 7.10 -8.83
C ALA A 184 8.25 7.58 -8.20
N GLN A 185 8.21 8.83 -7.76
CA GLN A 185 6.99 9.48 -7.30
C GLN A 185 6.92 10.90 -7.82
N SER A 186 5.79 11.22 -8.44
CA SER A 186 5.48 12.59 -8.85
C SER A 186 5.39 13.50 -7.63
N SER A 187 5.98 14.68 -7.72
CA SER A 187 5.86 15.77 -6.77
C SER A 187 5.03 16.90 -7.38
N ILE A 188 4.31 17.67 -6.56
CA ILE A 188 3.71 18.95 -6.98
C ILE A 188 4.75 20.07 -6.83
N THR A 189 5.68 19.90 -5.90
CA THR A 189 6.80 20.82 -5.68
C THR A 189 8.01 20.35 -6.49
N LYS A 190 9.08 21.15 -6.51
CA LYS A 190 10.41 20.70 -6.97
C LYS A 190 11.19 20.02 -5.85
N GLU A 191 10.51 19.49 -4.83
CA GLU A 191 11.14 18.81 -3.68
C GLU A 191 10.72 17.33 -3.63
N PRO A 192 11.57 16.44 -3.07
CA PRO A 192 11.21 15.04 -2.90
C PRO A 192 9.98 14.88 -2.01
N VAL A 193 9.05 14.00 -2.42
CA VAL A 193 7.86 13.72 -1.60
C VAL A 193 8.25 13.01 -0.29
N PRO A 194 7.55 13.28 0.83
CA PRO A 194 7.90 12.73 2.15
C PRO A 194 8.05 11.21 2.18
N ILE A 195 7.20 10.48 1.45
CA ILE A 195 7.27 9.00 1.40
C ILE A 195 8.58 8.49 0.79
N ILE A 196 9.13 9.15 -0.24
CA ILE A 196 10.41 8.76 -0.86
C ILE A 196 11.56 8.97 0.14
N ILE A 197 11.54 10.10 0.87
CA ILE A 197 12.56 10.40 1.88
C ILE A 197 12.52 9.35 3.00
N TRP A 198 11.31 8.99 3.44
CA TRP A 198 11.13 7.96 4.46
C TRP A 198 11.61 6.58 3.97
N MET A 199 11.25 6.18 2.74
CA MET A 199 11.68 4.90 2.16
C MET A 199 13.19 4.81 2.02
N LYS A 200 13.85 5.86 1.52
CA LYS A 200 15.32 5.91 1.41
C LYS A 200 15.99 5.61 2.75
N LYS A 201 15.57 6.32 3.82
CA LYS A 201 16.10 6.11 5.17
C LYS A 201 15.89 4.70 5.70
N LYS A 202 14.73 4.09 5.43
CA LYS A 202 14.42 2.72 5.86
C LYS A 202 15.23 1.69 5.10
N LEU A 203 15.34 1.83 3.79
CA LEU A 203 16.14 0.95 2.93
C LEU A 203 17.61 1.00 3.35
N GLU A 204 18.18 2.19 3.57
CA GLU A 204 19.54 2.36 4.10
C GLU A 204 19.73 1.67 5.45
N LYS A 205 18.77 1.80 6.37
CA LYS A 205 18.80 1.12 7.67
C LYS A 205 18.85 -0.41 7.51
N TRP A 206 18.14 -0.95 6.52
CA TRP A 206 18.17 -2.38 6.18
C TRP A 206 19.36 -2.75 5.27
N GLY A 207 20.26 -1.80 5.03
CA GLY A 207 21.47 -1.95 4.23
C GLY A 207 21.21 -2.13 2.74
N ILE A 208 20.06 -1.65 2.24
CA ILE A 208 19.68 -1.59 0.83
C ILE A 208 19.93 -0.15 0.35
N ASP A 209 21.06 0.08 -0.32
CA ASP A 209 21.44 1.42 -0.76
C ASP A 209 20.99 1.70 -2.20
N LEU A 210 19.88 2.44 -2.34
CA LEU A 210 19.43 3.01 -3.61
C LEU A 210 19.99 4.43 -3.78
N HIS A 211 20.50 4.76 -4.96
CA HIS A 211 20.90 6.12 -5.30
C HIS A 211 19.68 7.06 -5.37
N GLY A 212 19.86 8.31 -4.94
CA GLY A 212 18.81 9.34 -4.88
C GLY A 212 18.43 9.72 -3.44
N PRO A 213 17.35 10.50 -3.25
CA PRO A 213 16.37 10.90 -4.26
C PRO A 213 16.97 11.86 -5.31
N SER A 214 16.69 11.59 -6.60
CA SER A 214 17.10 12.47 -7.71
C SER A 214 15.88 12.91 -8.52
N LEU A 215 15.83 14.18 -8.93
CA LEU A 215 14.78 14.69 -9.82
C LEU A 215 14.95 14.12 -11.23
N MET A 216 13.87 13.67 -11.83
CA MET A 216 13.85 13.19 -13.21
C MET A 216 13.81 14.38 -14.18
N SER A 217 14.66 14.40 -15.21
CA SER A 217 14.82 15.58 -16.08
C SER A 217 13.54 15.97 -16.85
N ASN A 218 12.68 15.00 -17.15
CA ASN A 218 11.54 15.17 -18.05
C ASN A 218 10.20 15.11 -17.30
N GLN A 219 10.23 14.98 -15.97
CA GLN A 219 9.05 14.76 -15.16
C GLN A 219 9.22 15.49 -13.83
N ASN A 220 8.16 16.05 -13.27
CA ASN A 220 8.21 16.55 -11.90
C ASN A 220 8.11 15.36 -10.92
N ALA A 221 9.05 14.43 -11.01
CA ALA A 221 9.08 13.18 -10.26
C ALA A 221 10.47 12.94 -9.70
N TRP A 222 10.50 12.44 -8.48
CA TRP A 222 11.73 12.05 -7.77
C TRP A 222 11.86 10.55 -7.79
N ARG A 223 13.08 10.05 -7.97
CA ARG A 223 13.34 8.61 -8.01
C ARG A 223 14.42 8.15 -7.06
N LEU A 224 14.29 6.91 -6.61
CA LEU A 224 15.36 6.11 -6.03
C LEU A 224 15.70 5.00 -7.02
N ARG A 225 16.99 4.78 -7.28
CA ARG A 225 17.43 3.81 -8.29
C ARG A 225 18.69 3.07 -7.86
N THR A 226 18.80 1.80 -8.22
CA THR A 226 20.10 1.13 -8.27
C THR A 226 20.23 0.30 -9.54
N ASN A 227 21.46 0.18 -10.02
CA ASN A 227 21.84 -0.88 -10.97
C ASN A 227 22.77 -1.90 -10.30
N SER A 228 22.98 -1.75 -8.98
CA SER A 228 23.85 -2.63 -8.20
C SER A 228 23.17 -3.97 -8.03
N LYS A 229 23.79 -4.96 -8.63
CA LYS A 229 23.41 -6.34 -8.54
C LYS A 229 23.19 -6.81 -7.09
N THR A 230 24.17 -6.57 -6.22
CA THR A 230 24.12 -7.00 -4.82
C THR A 230 22.98 -6.31 -4.05
N THR A 231 22.73 -5.03 -4.33
CA THR A 231 21.64 -4.28 -3.71
C THR A 231 20.27 -4.83 -4.11
N ILE A 232 20.08 -5.21 -5.38
CA ILE A 232 18.81 -5.77 -5.87
C ILE A 232 18.51 -7.12 -5.19
N SER A 233 19.49 -8.03 -5.12
CA SER A 233 19.33 -9.30 -4.43
C SER A 233 19.07 -9.11 -2.92
N LYS A 234 19.73 -8.12 -2.31
CA LYS A 234 19.50 -7.77 -0.90
C LYS A 234 18.09 -7.20 -0.67
N TYR A 235 17.59 -6.38 -1.59
CA TYR A 235 16.19 -5.94 -1.54
C TYR A 235 15.24 -7.15 -1.60
N TYR A 236 15.43 -8.05 -2.56
CA TYR A 236 14.53 -9.18 -2.76
C TYR A 236 14.52 -10.14 -1.57
N SER A 237 15.68 -10.37 -0.94
CA SER A 237 15.78 -11.22 0.26
C SER A 237 15.22 -10.60 1.54
N ILE A 238 15.27 -9.27 1.71
CA ILE A 238 14.85 -8.61 2.95
C ILE A 238 13.39 -8.12 2.89
N ILE A 239 12.96 -7.58 1.75
CA ILE A 239 11.65 -6.96 1.56
C ILE A 239 10.74 -7.85 0.71
N SER A 240 11.32 -8.48 -0.33
CA SER A 240 10.60 -9.30 -1.30
C SER A 240 9.51 -8.53 -2.07
N SER A 241 8.76 -9.27 -2.89
CA SER A 241 7.60 -8.82 -3.67
C SER A 241 6.53 -9.89 -3.56
N ARG A 242 5.26 -9.48 -3.56
CA ARG A 242 4.12 -10.40 -3.71
C ARG A 242 3.49 -10.28 -5.10
N HIS A 243 3.95 -9.36 -5.93
CA HIS A 243 3.50 -9.21 -7.31
C HIS A 243 4.15 -10.28 -8.22
N PRO A 244 3.39 -11.18 -8.85
CA PRO A 244 3.92 -12.33 -9.60
C PRO A 244 4.89 -11.94 -10.72
N ASP A 245 4.59 -10.88 -11.47
CA ASP A 245 5.48 -10.46 -12.56
C ASP A 245 6.79 -9.83 -12.07
N LYS A 246 6.79 -9.15 -10.91
CA LYS A 246 8.00 -8.62 -10.28
C LYS A 246 8.84 -9.73 -9.67
N ILE A 247 8.21 -10.72 -9.05
CA ILE A 247 8.88 -11.95 -8.58
C ILE A 247 9.65 -12.60 -9.73
N LYS A 248 8.98 -12.83 -10.89
CA LYS A 248 9.63 -13.39 -12.09
C LYS A 248 10.84 -12.55 -12.54
N GLN A 249 10.72 -11.21 -12.50
CA GLN A 249 11.82 -10.31 -12.85
C GLN A 249 13.00 -10.40 -11.87
N PHE A 250 12.74 -10.54 -10.56
CA PHE A 250 13.80 -10.78 -9.58
C PHE A 250 14.49 -12.13 -9.81
N GLU A 251 13.73 -13.19 -10.07
CA GLU A 251 14.27 -14.52 -10.38
C GLU A 251 15.11 -14.52 -11.67
N GLU A 252 14.68 -13.78 -12.70
CA GLU A 252 15.45 -13.59 -13.93
C GLU A 252 16.79 -12.89 -13.67
N ILE A 253 16.77 -11.85 -12.82
CA ILE A 253 17.98 -11.15 -12.38
C ILE A 253 18.91 -12.13 -11.64
N GLU A 254 18.40 -12.97 -10.74
CA GLU A 254 19.23 -13.96 -10.05
C GLU A 254 19.85 -14.99 -11.01
N ARG A 255 19.08 -15.52 -11.97
CA ARG A 255 19.59 -16.46 -13.00
C ARG A 255 20.69 -15.83 -13.85
N PHE A 256 20.49 -14.58 -14.27
CA PHE A 256 21.48 -13.83 -15.03
C PHE A 256 22.84 -13.75 -14.31
N TYR A 257 22.89 -13.82 -12.98
CA TYR A 257 24.16 -13.78 -12.24
C TYR A 257 24.92 -15.08 -12.33
N TYR A 258 24.20 -16.20 -12.20
CA TYR A 258 24.79 -17.53 -12.28
C TYR A 258 25.50 -17.76 -13.61
N ASP A 259 24.91 -17.27 -14.71
CA ASP A 259 25.49 -17.43 -16.04
C ASP A 259 26.72 -16.53 -16.24
N THR A 260 26.69 -15.27 -15.78
CA THR A 260 27.83 -14.34 -15.92
C THR A 260 29.06 -14.69 -15.08
N ASN A 261 28.90 -15.50 -14.02
CA ASN A 261 30.02 -15.92 -13.17
C ASN A 261 30.65 -17.25 -13.62
N ARG A 262 30.10 -17.91 -14.65
CA ARG A 262 30.63 -19.15 -15.23
C ARG A 262 31.41 -18.94 -16.54
N SER A 263 31.28 -17.75 -17.15
CA SER A 263 31.98 -17.32 -18.37
C SER A 263 33.24 -16.51 -18.04
#